data_AF-A0AAD5AHI9-F1
#
_entry.id   AF-A0AAD5AHI9-F1
#
_cell.length_a   1.000
_cell.length_b   1.000
_cell.length_c   1.000
_cell.angle_alpha   90.00
_cell.angle_beta   90.00
_cell.angle_gamma   90.00
#
_symmetry.space_group_name_H-M   'P 1'
#
loop_
_entity.id
_entity.type
_entity.pdbx_description
1 polymer ?
#
loop_
_entity_poly.entity_id
_entity_poly.type
_entity_poly.pdbx_seq_one_letter_code
_entity_poly.pdbx_strand_id
1 'polypeptide(L)'
;MDEATTPARKGNLTGSARKLKDNAADWHNLILKWERLSDEGSTIATKIVNFRLSKESVKDPEVIMEGHSLSGAPAEKRAYESNPELEEECTKLQNVVERMAHILSKMEKMVSAETGICKLEAFQYGEKGRPTPLFQTWSTQQFVEVSSKIYEVYKQELELKRIILREVAHTANPDLCMVYLSCWLHQPYIQDNTKILLESLLMETGHKAV
;
A
#
# COMPACT_ATOMS: atom_id res chain seq x y z
N MET A 1 -22.92 -42.99 -19.55
CA MET A 1 -23.03 -41.52 -19.57
C MET A 1 -21.70 -41.02 -19.09
N ASP A 2 -20.77 -40.85 -20.03
CA ASP A 2 -19.42 -40.36 -19.74
C ASP A 2 -19.43 -38.84 -19.94
N GLU A 3 -19.33 -38.13 -18.82
CA GLU A 3 -19.18 -36.68 -18.82
C GLU A 3 -17.70 -36.37 -19.09
N ALA A 4 -17.41 -35.96 -20.32
CA ALA A 4 -16.07 -35.67 -20.77
C ALA A 4 -15.56 -34.38 -20.12
N THR A 5 -14.64 -34.52 -19.18
CA THR A 5 -13.79 -33.42 -18.68
C THR A 5 -12.97 -32.86 -19.83
N THR A 6 -13.30 -31.65 -20.27
CA THR A 6 -12.55 -30.93 -21.31
C THR A 6 -11.12 -30.67 -20.84
N PRO A 7 -10.07 -31.16 -21.53
CA PRO A 7 -8.70 -30.93 -21.09
C PRO A 7 -8.33 -29.46 -21.33
N ALA A 8 -7.77 -28.82 -20.31
CA ALA A 8 -7.19 -27.48 -20.41
C ALA A 8 -6.16 -27.46 -21.56
N ARG A 9 -6.38 -26.60 -22.56
CA ARG A 9 -5.46 -26.43 -23.69
C ARG A 9 -4.11 -25.91 -23.20
N LYS A 10 -3.18 -26.81 -22.91
CA LYS A 10 -1.76 -26.53 -22.66
C LYS A 10 -1.04 -26.22 -23.97
N GLY A 11 -1.41 -25.11 -24.61
CA GLY A 11 -0.52 -24.42 -25.56
C GLY A 11 0.41 -23.50 -24.78
N ASN A 12 1.66 -23.34 -25.21
CA ASN A 12 2.52 -22.29 -24.67
C ASN A 12 1.85 -20.93 -24.99
N LEU A 13 1.20 -20.31 -24.00
CA LEU A 13 0.57 -18.99 -24.14
C LEU A 13 1.60 -18.03 -24.73
N THR A 14 1.30 -17.32 -25.82
CA THR A 14 2.17 -16.29 -26.42
C THR A 14 1.44 -14.95 -26.48
N GLY A 15 2.18 -13.85 -26.65
CA GLY A 15 1.61 -12.52 -26.82
C GLY A 15 0.83 -12.03 -25.59
N SER A 16 -0.35 -11.44 -25.84
CA SER A 16 -1.20 -10.80 -24.83
C SER A 16 -1.59 -11.73 -23.67
N ALA A 17 -1.95 -12.98 -23.96
CA ALA A 17 -2.36 -13.94 -22.93
C ALA A 17 -1.22 -14.27 -21.95
N ARG A 18 0.02 -14.43 -22.45
CA ARG A 18 1.17 -14.63 -21.57
C ARG A 18 1.37 -13.41 -20.67
N LYS A 19 1.33 -12.20 -21.26
CA LYS A 19 1.57 -10.97 -20.52
C LYS A 19 0.53 -10.73 -19.42
N LEU A 20 -0.75 -10.97 -19.69
CA LEU A 20 -1.82 -10.90 -18.71
C LEU A 20 -1.65 -11.93 -17.58
N LYS A 21 -1.23 -13.15 -17.93
CA LYS A 21 -0.98 -14.20 -16.95
C LYS A 21 0.18 -13.84 -16.02
N ASP A 22 1.31 -13.40 -16.59
CA ASP A 22 2.47 -12.98 -15.80
C ASP A 22 2.12 -11.80 -14.88
N ASN A 23 1.37 -10.83 -15.40
CA ASN A 23 0.90 -9.70 -14.61
C ASN A 23 0.03 -10.14 -13.41
N ALA A 24 -0.83 -11.15 -13.56
CA ALA A 24 -1.65 -11.64 -12.44
C ALA A 24 -0.77 -12.22 -11.30
N ALA A 25 0.28 -12.96 -11.63
CA ALA A 25 1.25 -13.43 -10.64
C ALA A 25 2.02 -12.26 -9.99
N ASP A 26 2.43 -11.28 -10.78
CA ASP A 26 3.11 -10.08 -10.28
C ASP A 26 2.23 -9.27 -9.34
N TRP A 27 0.93 -9.14 -9.60
CA TRP A 27 -0.03 -8.46 -8.73
C TRP A 27 -0.04 -9.08 -7.33
N HIS A 28 -0.17 -10.41 -7.27
CA HIS A 28 -0.13 -11.15 -6.02
C HIS A 28 1.19 -10.94 -5.28
N ASN A 29 2.32 -11.06 -5.98
CA ASN A 29 3.65 -10.89 -5.40
C ASN A 29 3.89 -9.46 -4.87
N LEU A 30 3.40 -8.44 -5.57
CA LEU A 30 3.51 -7.05 -5.15
C LEU A 30 2.65 -6.76 -3.91
N ILE A 31 1.44 -7.33 -3.85
CA ILE A 31 0.55 -7.20 -2.69
C ILE A 31 1.16 -7.88 -1.46
N LEU A 32 1.71 -9.09 -1.59
CA LEU A 32 2.42 -9.75 -0.48
C LEU A 32 3.64 -8.94 0.00
N LYS A 33 4.36 -8.27 -0.91
CA LYS A 33 5.47 -7.38 -0.54
C LYS A 33 4.97 -6.13 0.18
N TRP A 34 3.83 -5.58 -0.25
CA TRP A 34 3.20 -4.44 0.40
C TRP A 34 2.79 -4.77 1.84
N GLU A 35 2.16 -5.93 2.07
CA GLU A 35 1.74 -6.36 3.40
C GLU A 35 2.94 -6.44 4.37
N ARG A 36 4.04 -7.07 3.94
CA ARG A 36 5.28 -7.14 4.75
C ARG A 36 5.86 -5.77 5.09
N LEU A 37 5.85 -4.84 4.13
CA LEU A 37 6.26 -3.45 4.38
C LEU A 37 5.30 -2.74 5.33
N SER A 38 4.01 -3.06 5.28
CA SER A 38 3.01 -2.50 6.18
C SER A 38 3.27 -2.92 7.62
N ASP A 39 3.58 -4.20 7.85
CA ASP A 39 3.92 -4.74 9.17
C ASP A 39 5.22 -4.12 9.70
N GLU A 40 6.24 -4.01 8.84
CA GLU A 40 7.52 -3.34 9.14
C GLU A 40 7.28 -1.89 9.58
N GLY A 41 6.52 -1.13 8.78
CA GLY A 41 6.19 0.26 9.07
C GLY A 41 5.32 0.44 10.30
N SER A 42 4.41 -0.50 10.60
CA SER A 42 3.56 -0.45 11.80
C SER A 42 4.41 -0.56 13.06
N THR A 43 5.40 -1.46 13.03
CA THR A 43 6.37 -1.63 14.13
C THR A 43 7.19 -0.36 14.34
N ILE A 44 7.69 0.25 13.27
CA ILE A 44 8.49 1.49 13.34
C ILE A 44 7.62 2.67 13.83
N ALA A 45 6.43 2.86 13.27
CA ALA A 45 5.50 3.92 13.68
C ALA A 45 5.14 3.80 15.17
N THR A 46 4.94 2.59 15.66
CA THR A 46 4.67 2.34 17.09
C THR A 46 5.85 2.78 17.96
N LYS A 47 7.10 2.50 17.55
CA LYS A 47 8.30 2.98 18.26
C LYS A 47 8.37 4.51 18.28
N ILE A 48 8.10 5.17 17.16
CA ILE A 48 8.06 6.63 17.07
C ILE A 48 7.07 7.21 18.08
N VAL A 49 5.85 6.69 18.12
CA VAL A 49 4.82 7.13 19.09
C VAL A 49 5.26 6.87 20.54
N ASN A 50 5.85 5.70 20.82
CA ASN A 50 6.34 5.38 22.17
C ASN A 50 7.47 6.31 22.63
N PHE A 51 8.41 6.67 21.75
CA PHE A 51 9.46 7.65 22.05
C PHE A 51 8.88 9.03 22.36
N ARG A 52 7.75 9.39 21.76
CA ARG A 52 7.05 10.66 22.03
C ARG A 52 6.35 10.65 23.37
N LEU A 53 5.58 9.61 23.66
CA LEU A 53 4.85 9.48 24.93
C LEU A 53 5.78 9.42 26.14
N SER A 54 6.92 8.72 26.02
CA SER A 54 7.92 8.70 27.09
C SER A 54 8.52 10.08 27.34
N LYS A 55 8.77 10.89 26.29
CA LYS A 55 9.29 12.26 26.42
C LYS A 55 8.28 13.23 27.06
N GLU A 56 6.98 13.02 26.87
CA GLU A 56 5.93 13.82 27.53
C GLU A 56 5.80 13.48 29.02
N SER A 57 5.94 12.20 29.40
CA SER A 57 5.90 11.79 30.82
C SER A 57 7.02 12.37 31.70
N VAL A 58 8.16 12.75 31.09
CA VAL A 58 9.31 13.35 31.80
C VAL A 58 9.15 14.86 32.00
N LYS A 59 8.15 15.50 31.36
CA LYS A 59 7.92 16.95 31.43
C LYS A 59 6.98 17.40 32.54
N ASP A 60 6.46 16.48 33.37
CA ASP A 60 5.75 16.84 34.61
C ASP A 60 6.69 16.75 35.83
N PRO A 61 7.26 17.88 36.27
CA PRO A 61 7.57 18.09 37.67
C PRO A 61 6.63 19.14 38.28
N GLU A 62 5.88 18.69 39.29
CA GLU A 62 5.40 19.41 40.47
C GLU A 62 5.27 20.94 40.39
N VAL A 63 4.02 21.40 40.38
CA VAL A 63 3.64 22.71 40.89
C VAL A 63 3.84 22.72 42.42
N ILE A 64 5.01 23.11 42.94
CA ILE A 64 5.12 23.66 44.31
C ILE A 64 6.25 24.72 44.43
N MET A 65 5.84 25.88 44.95
CA MET A 65 6.57 26.91 45.73
C MET A 65 7.13 28.15 45.02
N GLU A 66 6.50 29.28 45.35
CA GLU A 66 6.93 30.65 45.12
C GLU A 66 8.24 30.99 45.86
N GLY A 67 9.10 31.78 45.21
CA GLY A 67 10.27 32.39 45.82
C GLY A 67 10.96 33.37 44.86
N HIS A 68 10.75 34.66 45.09
CA HIS A 68 11.27 35.77 44.28
C HIS A 68 12.79 35.76 44.05
N SER A 69 13.23 36.01 42.81
CA SER A 69 14.24 37.04 42.48
C SER A 69 14.44 37.21 40.96
N LEU A 70 14.46 38.48 40.53
CA LEU A 70 14.54 38.95 39.14
C LEU A 70 15.98 38.90 38.61
N SER A 71 16.21 38.24 37.47
CA SER A 71 17.33 38.55 36.57
C SER A 71 17.18 37.85 35.21
N GLY A 72 16.95 38.65 34.16
CA GLY A 72 17.47 38.41 32.80
C GLY A 72 16.74 37.42 31.87
N ALA A 73 15.78 37.93 31.10
CA ALA A 73 15.45 37.66 29.67
C ALA A 73 15.37 36.20 29.12
N PRO A 74 14.47 35.95 28.14
CA PRO A 74 13.78 34.68 28.00
C PRO A 74 14.58 33.60 27.26
N ALA A 75 14.66 32.44 27.91
CA ALA A 75 14.40 31.07 27.43
C ALA A 75 14.11 30.79 25.93
N GLU A 76 14.81 31.40 24.96
CA GLU A 76 14.76 31.02 23.53
C GLU A 76 15.92 30.08 23.13
N LYS A 77 16.46 29.34 24.09
CA LYS A 77 17.47 28.29 23.87
C LYS A 77 17.06 26.94 24.46
N ARG A 78 15.78 26.57 24.40
CA ARG A 78 15.44 25.15 24.22
C ARG A 78 15.69 24.80 22.76
N ALA A 79 16.96 24.84 22.38
CA ALA A 79 17.41 24.23 21.15
C ALA A 79 16.85 22.82 21.10
N TYR A 80 16.35 22.45 19.93
CA TYR A 80 16.07 21.08 19.54
C TYR A 80 17.12 20.14 20.15
N GLU A 81 16.82 19.49 21.26
CA GLU A 81 17.45 18.21 21.58
C GLU A 81 16.90 17.25 20.53
N SER A 82 17.54 17.27 19.37
CA SER A 82 17.50 16.22 18.35
C SER A 82 17.63 14.92 19.12
N ASN A 83 16.56 14.13 19.10
CA ASN A 83 16.58 12.79 19.66
C ASN A 83 17.07 11.90 18.51
N PRO A 84 18.35 11.47 18.54
CA PRO A 84 18.93 10.74 17.42
C PRO A 84 18.21 9.41 17.19
N GLU A 85 17.70 8.77 18.24
CA GLU A 85 16.91 7.53 18.10
C GLU A 85 15.57 7.78 17.38
N LEU A 86 14.90 8.90 17.67
CA LEU A 86 13.66 9.29 16.99
C LEU A 86 13.91 9.62 15.51
N GLU A 87 14.97 10.36 15.21
CA GLU A 87 15.36 10.69 13.83
C GLU A 87 15.70 9.44 13.03
N GLU A 88 16.37 8.46 13.65
CA GLU A 88 16.66 7.17 13.03
C GLU A 88 15.38 6.41 12.68
N GLU A 89 14.42 6.30 13.59
CA GLU A 89 13.14 5.62 13.31
C GLU A 89 12.30 6.37 12.26
N CYS A 90 12.29 7.70 12.26
CA CYS A 90 11.67 8.49 11.19
C CYS A 90 12.28 8.19 9.81
N THR A 91 13.61 8.09 9.75
CA THR A 91 14.33 7.74 8.52
C THR A 91 14.00 6.31 8.05
N LYS A 92 13.87 5.36 8.98
CA LYS A 92 13.41 3.99 8.66
C LYS A 92 11.99 3.99 8.12
N LEU A 93 11.07 4.74 8.73
CA LEU A 93 9.68 4.83 8.27
C LEU A 93 9.58 5.47 6.88
N GLN A 94 10.37 6.54 6.64
CA GLN A 94 10.51 7.17 5.33
C GLN A 94 10.93 6.14 4.26
N ASN A 95 11.94 5.32 4.55
CA ASN A 95 12.40 4.27 3.63
C ASN A 95 11.31 3.23 3.33
N VAL A 96 10.51 2.82 4.33
CA VAL A 96 9.37 1.92 4.12
C VAL A 96 8.36 2.54 3.15
N VAL A 97 7.97 3.80 3.35
CA VAL A 97 7.02 4.50 2.47
C VAL A 97 7.56 4.67 1.05
N GLU A 98 8.86 4.91 0.88
CA GLU A 98 9.51 4.97 -0.43
C GLU A 98 9.50 3.60 -1.14
N ARG A 99 9.77 2.51 -0.41
CA ARG A 99 9.68 1.14 -0.93
C ARG A 99 8.23 0.81 -1.34
N MET A 100 7.24 1.26 -0.57
CA MET A 100 5.82 1.16 -0.93
C MET A 100 5.47 1.96 -2.19
N ALA A 101 6.00 3.18 -2.34
CA ALA A 101 5.85 3.99 -3.55
C ALA A 101 6.45 3.29 -4.79
N HIS A 102 7.58 2.59 -4.62
CA HIS A 102 8.17 1.79 -5.69
C HIS A 102 7.29 0.59 -6.09
N ILE A 103 6.58 -0.05 -5.14
CA ILE A 103 5.57 -1.07 -5.45
C ILE A 103 4.46 -0.48 -6.30
N LEU A 104 3.92 0.68 -5.92
CA LEU A 104 2.86 1.36 -6.67
C LEU A 104 3.27 1.75 -8.08
N SER A 105 4.51 2.21 -8.29
CA SER A 105 5.02 2.47 -9.64
C SER A 105 5.05 1.21 -10.52
N LYS A 106 5.27 0.02 -9.93
CA LYS A 106 5.18 -1.24 -10.68
C LYS A 106 3.73 -1.59 -11.02
N MET A 107 2.82 -1.43 -10.07
CA MET A 107 1.38 -1.61 -10.28
C MET A 107 0.85 -0.71 -11.40
N GLU A 108 1.23 0.57 -11.40
CA GLU A 108 0.87 1.54 -12.46
C GLU A 108 1.35 1.10 -13.85
N LYS A 109 2.60 0.62 -13.94
CA LYS A 109 3.15 0.08 -15.20
C LYS A 109 2.41 -1.15 -15.68
N MET A 110 1.91 -1.99 -14.77
CA MET A 110 1.11 -3.16 -15.12
C MET A 110 -0.24 -2.75 -15.67
N VAL A 111 -0.95 -1.82 -15.02
CA VAL A 111 -2.21 -1.23 -15.54
C VAL A 111 -2.01 -0.62 -16.92
N SER A 112 -0.90 0.12 -17.11
CA SER A 112 -0.54 0.72 -18.40
C SER A 112 -0.30 -0.34 -19.48
N ALA A 113 0.39 -1.44 -19.13
CA ALA A 113 0.63 -2.55 -20.05
C ALA A 113 -0.68 -3.23 -20.47
N GLU A 114 -1.59 -3.48 -19.52
CA GLU A 114 -2.89 -4.09 -19.79
C GLU A 114 -3.78 -3.18 -20.63
N THR A 115 -3.77 -1.88 -20.35
CA THR A 115 -4.44 -0.87 -21.18
C THR A 115 -3.88 -0.88 -22.61
N GLY A 116 -2.57 -1.04 -22.78
CA GLY A 116 -1.93 -1.22 -24.08
C GLY A 116 -2.42 -2.48 -24.80
N ILE A 117 -2.65 -3.58 -24.09
CA ILE A 117 -3.22 -4.81 -24.65
C ILE A 117 -4.66 -4.57 -25.11
N CYS A 118 -5.50 -3.86 -24.34
CA CYS A 118 -6.85 -3.47 -24.77
C CYS A 118 -6.83 -2.65 -26.06
N LYS A 119 -5.94 -1.65 -26.15
CA LYS A 119 -5.80 -0.83 -27.37
C LYS A 119 -5.36 -1.64 -28.57
N LEU A 120 -4.41 -2.57 -28.38
CA LEU A 120 -3.97 -3.47 -29.43
C LEU A 120 -5.11 -4.39 -29.89
N GLU A 121 -5.93 -4.86 -28.95
CA GLU A 121 -7.09 -5.68 -29.25
C GLU A 121 -8.16 -4.92 -30.04
N ALA A 122 -8.48 -3.69 -29.61
CA ALA A 122 -9.40 -2.82 -30.34
C ALA A 122 -8.91 -2.52 -31.76
N PHE A 123 -7.60 -2.37 -31.95
CA PHE A 123 -7.00 -2.22 -33.28
C PHE A 123 -7.15 -3.48 -34.15
N GLN A 124 -6.98 -4.67 -33.57
CA GLN A 124 -7.01 -5.94 -34.30
C GLN A 124 -8.43 -6.44 -34.61
N TYR A 125 -9.39 -6.21 -33.71
CA TYR A 125 -10.73 -6.80 -33.79
C TYR A 125 -11.86 -5.76 -33.79
N GLY A 126 -11.53 -4.47 -33.74
CA GLY A 126 -12.50 -3.37 -33.62
C GLY A 126 -13.00 -3.17 -32.19
N GLU A 127 -13.89 -2.20 -31.99
CA GLU A 127 -14.42 -1.84 -30.66
C GLU A 127 -15.20 -2.97 -29.97
N LYS A 128 -15.68 -3.96 -30.74
CA LYS A 128 -16.34 -5.14 -30.20
C LYS A 128 -15.38 -6.11 -29.51
N GLY A 129 -14.06 -5.92 -29.67
CA GLY A 129 -13.02 -6.75 -29.06
C GLY A 129 -12.96 -8.16 -29.68
N ARG A 130 -12.18 -9.04 -29.04
CA ARG A 130 -12.10 -10.45 -29.48
C ARG A 130 -13.45 -11.16 -29.36
N PRO A 131 -13.77 -12.08 -30.29
CA PRO A 131 -14.97 -12.91 -30.19
C PRO A 131 -14.91 -13.95 -29.07
N THR A 132 -13.70 -14.31 -28.63
CA THR A 132 -13.46 -15.30 -27.56
C THR A 132 -12.47 -14.74 -26.53
N PRO A 133 -12.74 -14.90 -25.23
CA PRO A 133 -11.80 -14.57 -24.15
C PRO A 133 -10.42 -15.20 -24.34
N LEU A 134 -9.38 -14.54 -23.82
CA LEU A 134 -8.02 -15.07 -23.80
C LEU A 134 -7.83 -16.20 -22.76
N PHE A 135 -8.70 -16.24 -21.75
CA PHE A 135 -8.67 -17.20 -20.65
C PHE A 135 -10.01 -17.93 -20.52
N GLN A 136 -10.75 -17.72 -19.42
CA GLN A 136 -11.98 -18.44 -19.13
C GLN A 136 -13.18 -17.61 -19.57
N THR A 137 -13.44 -16.50 -18.87
CA THR A 137 -14.66 -15.73 -19.00
C THR A 137 -14.42 -14.23 -19.21
N TRP A 138 -13.24 -13.73 -18.84
CA TRP A 138 -12.97 -12.30 -18.89
C TRP A 138 -12.56 -11.83 -20.29
N SER A 139 -13.20 -10.75 -20.73
CA SER A 139 -12.67 -9.87 -21.76
C SER A 139 -11.38 -9.19 -21.28
N THR A 140 -10.52 -8.79 -22.22
CA THR A 140 -9.30 -8.03 -21.91
C THR A 140 -9.61 -6.73 -21.15
N GLN A 141 -10.75 -6.11 -21.42
CA GLN A 141 -11.20 -4.90 -20.73
C GLN A 141 -11.45 -5.14 -19.23
N GLN A 142 -12.00 -6.29 -18.85
CA GLN A 142 -12.22 -6.62 -17.44
C GLN A 142 -10.90 -6.76 -16.66
N PHE A 143 -9.83 -7.25 -17.29
CA PHE A 143 -8.49 -7.26 -16.66
C PHE A 143 -8.04 -5.85 -16.29
N VAL A 144 -8.16 -4.91 -17.23
CA VAL A 144 -7.79 -3.50 -17.01
C VAL A 144 -8.65 -2.86 -15.92
N GLU A 145 -9.96 -3.10 -15.94
CA GLU A 145 -10.87 -2.55 -14.94
C GLU A 145 -10.55 -3.05 -13.53
N VAL A 146 -10.31 -4.35 -13.39
CA VAL A 146 -9.97 -4.96 -12.11
C VAL A 146 -8.60 -4.48 -11.61
N SER A 147 -7.57 -4.51 -12.46
CA SER A 147 -6.23 -4.05 -12.08
C SER A 147 -6.19 -2.57 -11.75
N SER A 148 -6.95 -1.73 -12.49
CA SER A 148 -7.08 -0.30 -12.20
C SER A 148 -7.77 -0.05 -10.85
N LYS A 149 -8.82 -0.80 -10.52
CA LYS A 149 -9.50 -0.70 -9.22
C LYS A 149 -8.55 -1.07 -8.08
N ILE A 150 -7.81 -2.17 -8.22
CA ILE A 150 -6.80 -2.58 -7.24
C ILE A 150 -5.73 -1.48 -7.13
N TYR A 151 -5.20 -0.97 -8.24
CA TYR A 151 -4.22 0.12 -8.22
C TYR A 151 -4.69 1.35 -7.44
N GLU A 152 -5.90 1.85 -7.72
CA GLU A 152 -6.39 3.09 -7.11
C GLU A 152 -6.59 2.97 -5.60
N VAL A 153 -7.00 1.81 -5.07
CA VAL A 153 -7.12 1.63 -3.61
C VAL A 153 -5.75 1.64 -2.92
N TYR A 154 -4.74 1.00 -3.51
CA TYR A 154 -3.37 1.03 -2.95
C TYR A 154 -2.76 2.43 -3.05
N LYS A 155 -3.07 3.17 -4.11
CA LYS A 155 -2.65 4.57 -4.28
C LYS A 155 -3.25 5.46 -3.19
N GLN A 156 -4.55 5.32 -2.91
CA GLN A 156 -5.19 6.04 -1.80
C GLN A 156 -4.56 5.68 -0.45
N GLU A 157 -4.29 4.39 -0.22
CA GLU A 157 -3.62 3.93 1.00
C GLU A 157 -2.20 4.51 1.15
N LEU A 158 -1.43 4.62 0.06
CA LEU A 158 -0.11 5.25 0.12
C LEU A 158 -0.19 6.73 0.50
N GLU A 159 -1.17 7.47 -0.03
CA GLU A 159 -1.35 8.89 0.31
C GLU A 159 -1.64 9.06 1.80
N LEU A 160 -2.45 8.17 2.40
CA LEU A 160 -2.65 8.12 3.84
C LEU A 160 -1.34 7.84 4.59
N LYS A 161 -0.55 6.83 4.16
CA LYS A 161 0.73 6.51 4.80
C LYS A 161 1.75 7.66 4.69
N ARG A 162 1.73 8.44 3.60
CA ARG A 162 2.52 9.67 3.45
C ARG A 162 2.08 10.77 4.40
N ILE A 163 0.79 10.92 4.65
CA ILE A 163 0.28 11.84 5.67
C ILE A 163 0.78 11.40 7.04
N ILE A 164 0.58 10.13 7.40
CA ILE A 164 1.03 9.58 8.69
C ILE A 164 2.54 9.79 8.87
N LEU A 165 3.37 9.48 7.87
CA LEU A 165 4.82 9.71 7.91
C LEU A 165 5.19 11.16 8.26
N ARG A 166 4.49 12.15 7.69
CA ARG A 166 4.75 13.57 7.96
C ARG A 166 4.32 13.99 9.36
N GLU A 167 3.22 13.42 9.87
CA GLU A 167 2.58 13.91 11.10
C GLU A 167 2.95 13.13 12.36
N VAL A 168 3.29 11.84 12.25
CA VAL A 168 3.40 10.92 13.40
C VAL A 168 4.50 11.30 14.40
N ALA A 169 5.59 11.91 13.93
CA ALA A 169 6.68 12.37 14.80
C ALA A 169 6.44 13.77 15.40
N HIS A 170 5.52 14.53 14.83
CA HIS A 170 5.25 15.94 15.19
C HIS A 170 3.99 16.10 16.05
N THR A 171 3.09 15.13 16.02
CA THR A 171 1.83 15.16 16.76
C THR A 171 2.06 15.03 18.27
N ALA A 172 1.46 15.93 19.05
CA ALA A 172 1.50 15.93 20.52
C ALA A 172 0.17 15.47 21.15
N ASN A 173 -0.84 15.14 20.33
CA ASN A 173 -2.12 14.61 20.81
C ASN A 173 -2.05 13.07 20.82
N PRO A 174 -2.09 12.42 22.01
CA PRO A 174 -2.01 10.97 22.12
C PRO A 174 -3.13 10.22 21.38
N ASP A 175 -4.36 10.74 21.41
CA ASP A 175 -5.49 10.14 20.71
C ASP A 175 -5.27 10.15 19.19
N LEU A 176 -4.73 11.24 18.66
CA LEU A 176 -4.41 11.35 17.24
C LEU A 176 -3.25 10.41 16.83
N CYS A 177 -2.25 10.23 17.69
CA CYS A 177 -1.22 9.20 17.49
C CYS A 177 -1.82 7.80 17.39
N MET A 178 -2.77 7.46 18.27
CA MET A 178 -3.47 6.17 18.23
C MET A 178 -4.31 6.01 16.96
N VAL A 179 -4.95 7.08 16.48
CA VAL A 179 -5.65 7.08 15.19
C VAL A 179 -4.66 6.79 14.05
N TYR A 180 -3.49 7.43 14.01
CA TYR A 180 -2.48 7.14 12.98
C TYR A 180 -1.97 5.71 13.01
N LEU A 181 -1.69 5.15 14.20
CA LEU A 181 -1.29 3.75 14.33
C LEU A 181 -2.39 2.81 13.85
N SER A 182 -3.65 3.09 14.21
CA SER A 182 -4.81 2.30 13.79
C SER A 182 -5.00 2.35 12.28
N CYS A 183 -4.92 3.54 11.68
CA CYS A 183 -4.96 3.75 10.25
C CYS A 183 -3.86 2.97 9.51
N TRP A 184 -2.62 3.02 10.01
CA TRP A 184 -1.51 2.29 9.42
C TRP A 184 -1.72 0.77 9.48
N LEU A 185 -2.18 0.27 10.63
CA LEU A 185 -2.39 -1.16 10.86
C LEU A 185 -3.54 -1.72 10.01
N HIS A 186 -4.68 -1.04 10.02
CA HIS A 186 -5.92 -1.55 9.43
C HIS A 186 -6.10 -1.20 7.96
N GLN A 187 -5.29 -0.27 7.41
CA GLN A 187 -5.28 0.09 5.99
C GLN A 187 -6.68 0.37 5.43
N PRO A 188 -7.38 1.41 5.92
CA PRO A 188 -8.81 1.61 5.73
C PRO A 188 -9.27 1.72 4.27
N TYR A 189 -8.37 2.04 3.33
CA TYR A 189 -8.70 2.09 1.90
C TYR A 189 -8.62 0.71 1.22
N ILE A 190 -7.92 -0.26 1.81
CA ILE A 190 -7.81 -1.63 1.30
C ILE A 190 -8.93 -2.48 1.90
N GLN A 191 -10.07 -2.51 1.21
CA GLN A 191 -11.26 -3.26 1.62
C GLN A 191 -11.22 -4.73 1.18
N ASP A 192 -12.04 -5.58 1.81
CA ASP A 192 -12.18 -7.01 1.44
C ASP A 192 -12.53 -7.23 -0.03
N ASN A 193 -13.27 -6.30 -0.63
CA ASN A 193 -13.59 -6.34 -2.05
C ASN A 193 -12.33 -6.35 -2.94
N THR A 194 -11.27 -5.62 -2.56
CA THR A 194 -9.99 -5.62 -3.28
C THR A 194 -9.33 -6.99 -3.27
N LYS A 195 -9.43 -7.71 -2.14
CA LYS A 195 -8.95 -9.09 -2.04
C LYS A 195 -9.74 -10.00 -2.97
N ILE A 196 -11.08 -9.88 -2.98
CA ILE A 196 -11.94 -10.65 -3.89
C ILE A 196 -11.58 -10.38 -5.36
N LEU A 197 -11.31 -9.13 -5.72
CA LEU A 197 -10.86 -8.76 -7.07
C LEU A 197 -9.54 -9.43 -7.44
N LEU A 198 -8.55 -9.45 -6.54
CA LEU A 198 -7.29 -10.16 -6.75
C LEU A 198 -7.50 -11.67 -6.88
N GLU A 199 -8.30 -12.27 -6.02
CA GLU A 199 -8.63 -13.70 -6.08
C GLU A 199 -9.29 -14.06 -7.41
N SER A 200 -10.23 -13.22 -7.87
CA SER A 200 -10.91 -13.41 -9.15
C SER A 200 -9.93 -13.32 -10.33
N LEU A 201 -9.00 -12.37 -10.31
CA LEU A 201 -7.93 -12.25 -11.31
C LEU A 201 -7.04 -13.50 -11.36
N LEU A 202 -6.70 -14.05 -10.18
CA LEU A 202 -5.87 -15.26 -10.07
C LEU A 202 -6.62 -16.53 -10.52
N MET A 203 -7.91 -16.64 -10.21
CA MET A 203 -8.75 -17.74 -10.69
C MET A 203 -8.88 -17.68 -12.21
N GLU A 204 -9.23 -16.52 -12.76
CA GLU A 204 -9.43 -16.33 -14.21
C GLU A 204 -8.17 -16.73 -15.01
N THR A 205 -6.98 -16.38 -14.51
CA THR A 205 -5.69 -16.72 -15.14
C THR A 205 -5.16 -18.12 -14.82
N GLY A 206 -5.88 -18.88 -14.00
CA GLY A 206 -5.57 -20.26 -13.62
C GLY A 206 -4.40 -20.39 -12.63
N HIS A 207 -4.12 -19.37 -11.83
CA HIS A 207 -3.16 -19.44 -10.71
C HIS A 207 -3.80 -20.04 -9.45
N LYS A 208 -5.12 -19.94 -9.33
CA LYS A 208 -5.91 -20.58 -8.27
C LYS A 208 -6.97 -21.47 -8.91
N ALA A 209 -7.26 -22.59 -8.25
CA ALA A 209 -8.38 -23.44 -8.63
C ALA A 209 -9.70 -22.73 -8.28
N VAL A 210 -10.73 -23.03 -9.07
CA VAL A 210 -12.12 -22.64 -8.81
C VAL A 210 -12.65 -23.45 -7.63
#